data_AF-A0A176F6G2-F1
#
_entry.id   AF-A0A176F6G2-F1
#
_cell.length_a   1.000
_cell.length_b   1.000
_cell.length_c   1.000
_cell.angle_alpha   90.00
_cell.angle_beta   90.00
_cell.angle_gamma   90.00
#
_symmetry.space_group_name_H-M   'P 1'
#
loop_
_entity.id
_entity.type
_entity.pdbx_description
1 polymer ?
#
loop_
_entity_poly.entity_id
_entity_poly.type
_entity_poly.pdbx_seq_one_letter_code
_entity_poly.pdbx_strand_id
1 'polypeptide(L)'
;MSQSHLTEFGIFLLRIALGIMFLAHSLFLKLFIFTLPGTAQFFISIGLPGWFAYMVFAVEAIAGALLVLGVQARWVASATVPILAGATWAHSGNGWMFGYENGGWEYPAYLTLLAIVQGLLGDGRFALSPSFAPGNVQMAGETT
;
A
#
# COMPACT_ATOMS: atom_id res chain seq x y z
N MET A 1 -25.19 9.21 13.12
CA MET A 1 -23.82 9.65 12.77
C MET A 1 -23.92 10.67 11.64
N SER A 2 -23.08 11.71 11.61
CA SER A 2 -23.03 12.65 10.49
C SER A 2 -22.36 12.02 9.26
N GLN A 3 -22.61 12.56 8.07
CA GLN A 3 -21.96 12.12 6.83
C GLN A 3 -20.43 12.24 6.91
N SER A 4 -19.91 13.25 7.60
CA SER A 4 -18.47 13.41 7.83
C SER A 4 -17.89 12.26 8.65
N HIS A 5 -18.56 11.83 9.73
CA HIS A 5 -18.11 10.68 10.52
C HIS A 5 -18.13 9.38 9.72
N LEU A 6 -19.15 9.17 8.87
CA LEU A 6 -19.20 8.00 7.99
C LEU A 6 -18.06 8.02 6.97
N THR A 7 -17.73 9.18 6.42
CA THR A 7 -16.63 9.36 5.47
C THR A 7 -15.28 9.04 6.13
N GLU A 8 -14.99 9.62 7.29
CA GLU A 8 -13.75 9.33 8.04
C GLU A 8 -13.62 7.84 8.39
N PHE A 9 -14.74 7.19 8.73
CA PHE A 9 -14.75 5.77 9.04
C PHE A 9 -14.53 4.91 7.80
N GLY A 10 -15.13 5.27 6.66
CA GLY A 10 -14.86 4.59 5.38
C GLY A 10 -13.39 4.66 4.97
N ILE A 11 -12.76 5.83 5.14
CA ILE A 11 -11.32 6.00 4.88
C ILE A 11 -10.48 5.16 5.84
N PHE A 12 -10.86 5.08 7.12
CA PHE A 12 -10.22 4.21 8.09
C PHE A 12 -10.29 2.73 7.68
N LEU A 13 -11.47 2.25 7.22
CA LEU A 13 -11.62 0.86 6.78
C LEU A 13 -10.75 0.54 5.57
N LEU A 14 -10.69 1.44 4.57
CA LEU A 14 -9.79 1.30 3.43
C LEU A 14 -8.32 1.22 3.88
N ARG A 15 -7.93 2.08 4.81
CA ARG A 15 -6.57 2.14 5.38
C ARG A 15 -6.18 0.83 6.04
N ILE A 16 -7.07 0.29 6.89
CA ILE A 16 -6.85 -0.98 7.58
C ILE A 16 -6.79 -2.13 6.57
N ALA A 17 -7.69 -2.17 5.60
CA ALA A 17 -7.71 -3.22 4.58
C ALA A 17 -6.40 -3.25 3.77
N LEU A 18 -5.92 -2.09 3.30
CA LEU A 18 -4.63 -1.97 2.62
C LEU A 18 -3.46 -2.39 3.52
N GLY A 19 -3.44 -1.91 4.76
CA GLY A 19 -2.38 -2.23 5.72
C GLY A 19 -2.29 -3.73 6.00
N ILE A 20 -3.42 -4.38 6.25
CA ILE A 20 -3.50 -5.84 6.43
C ILE A 20 -3.03 -6.55 5.16
N MET A 21 -3.41 -6.08 3.98
CA MET A 21 -2.99 -6.74 2.74
C MET A 21 -1.49 -6.69 2.51
N PHE A 22 -0.84 -5.56 2.81
CA PHE A 22 0.62 -5.45 2.78
C PHE A 22 1.29 -6.38 3.80
N LEU A 23 0.76 -6.47 5.03
CA LEU A 23 1.29 -7.39 6.04
C LEU A 23 1.11 -8.86 5.63
N ALA A 24 -0.02 -9.21 5.01
CA ALA A 24 -0.25 -10.55 4.49
C ALA A 24 0.70 -10.88 3.32
N HIS A 25 0.91 -9.96 2.37
CA HIS A 25 1.84 -10.17 1.24
C HIS A 25 3.31 -10.16 1.67
N SER A 26 3.64 -9.42 2.71
CA SER A 26 5.00 -9.37 3.23
C SER A 26 5.26 -10.48 4.24
N LEU A 27 4.70 -10.36 5.45
CA LEU A 27 5.05 -11.23 6.57
C LEU A 27 4.52 -12.65 6.37
N PHE A 28 3.26 -12.81 5.96
CA PHE A 28 2.70 -14.16 5.84
C PHE A 28 3.22 -14.87 4.58
N LEU A 29 3.02 -14.26 3.41
CA LEU A 29 3.33 -14.86 2.13
C LEU A 29 4.85 -15.04 1.92
N LYS A 30 5.67 -14.03 2.19
CA LYS A 30 7.13 -14.08 1.91
C LYS A 30 7.96 -14.71 3.03
N LEU A 31 7.47 -14.86 4.26
CA LEU A 31 8.20 -15.62 5.29
C LEU A 31 7.80 -17.10 5.31
N PHE A 32 6.51 -17.42 5.15
CA PHE A 32 6.01 -18.77 5.42
C PHE A 32 5.63 -19.56 4.17
N ILE A 33 5.12 -18.90 3.12
CA ILE A 33 4.64 -19.61 1.91
C ILE A 33 5.74 -19.70 0.86
N PHE A 34 6.21 -18.56 0.36
CA PHE A 34 7.29 -18.52 -0.63
C PHE A 34 8.68 -18.57 -0.01
N THR A 35 8.81 -18.13 1.25
CA THR A 35 10.10 -17.79 1.89
C THR A 35 10.85 -16.65 1.19
N LEU A 36 11.77 -15.98 1.90
CA LEU A 36 12.55 -14.89 1.31
C LEU A 36 13.43 -15.37 0.14
N PRO A 37 14.15 -16.52 0.24
CA PRO A 37 14.87 -17.07 -0.90
C PRO A 37 13.96 -17.38 -2.10
N GLY A 38 12.78 -17.97 -1.88
CA GLY A 38 11.84 -18.27 -2.97
C GLY A 38 11.31 -17.00 -3.64
N THR A 39 11.02 -15.95 -2.86
CA THR A 39 10.64 -14.64 -3.41
C THR A 39 11.78 -14.02 -4.22
N ALA A 40 13.03 -14.13 -3.77
CA ALA A 40 14.19 -13.68 -4.53
C ALA A 40 14.35 -14.43 -5.86
N GLN A 41 14.08 -15.75 -5.89
CA GLN A 41 14.07 -16.51 -7.14
C GLN A 41 12.95 -16.09 -8.08
N PHE A 42 11.75 -15.79 -7.55
CA PHE A 42 10.68 -15.22 -8.37
C PHE A 42 11.11 -13.89 -9.02
N PHE A 43 11.72 -12.98 -8.27
CA PHE A 43 12.23 -11.71 -8.81
C PHE A 43 13.24 -11.94 -9.94
N ILE A 44 14.17 -12.89 -9.76
CA ILE A 44 15.14 -13.26 -10.79
C ILE A 44 14.44 -13.80 -12.05
N SER A 45 13.41 -14.63 -11.91
CA SER A 45 12.68 -15.20 -13.05
C SER A 45 11.98 -14.16 -13.92
N ILE A 46 11.63 -12.99 -13.36
CA ILE A 46 11.03 -11.87 -14.09
C ILE A 46 12.05 -10.78 -14.48
N GLY A 47 13.35 -11.07 -14.34
CA GLY A 47 14.44 -10.16 -14.74
C GLY A 47 14.81 -9.08 -13.73
N LEU A 48 14.32 -9.16 -12.48
CA LEU A 48 14.70 -8.26 -11.40
C LEU A 48 15.87 -8.84 -10.56
N PRO A 49 16.70 -8.00 -9.92
CA PRO A 49 17.72 -8.48 -9.00
C PRO A 49 17.11 -9.18 -7.78
N GLY A 50 17.62 -10.35 -7.39
CA GLY A 50 17.09 -11.09 -6.24
C GLY A 50 17.17 -10.33 -4.91
N TRP A 51 18.18 -9.46 -4.73
CA TRP A 51 18.28 -8.61 -3.53
C TRP A 51 17.11 -7.62 -3.39
N PHE A 52 16.47 -7.26 -4.51
CA PHE A 52 15.36 -6.32 -4.50
C PHE A 52 14.11 -6.90 -3.81
N ALA A 53 13.95 -8.23 -3.81
CA ALA A 53 12.87 -8.90 -3.09
C ALA A 53 12.88 -8.60 -1.58
N TYR A 54 14.06 -8.51 -0.97
CA TYR A 54 14.21 -8.20 0.45
C TYR A 54 13.88 -6.74 0.76
N MET A 55 14.21 -5.82 -0.15
CA MET A 55 13.79 -4.42 -0.03
C MET A 55 12.27 -4.29 -0.13
N VAL A 56 11.65 -4.91 -1.13
CA VAL A 56 10.19 -4.87 -1.30
C VAL A 56 9.50 -5.51 -0.09
N PHE A 57 10.00 -6.63 0.42
CA PHE A 57 9.52 -7.24 1.67
C PHE A 57 9.53 -6.25 2.84
N ALA A 58 10.66 -5.59 3.08
CA ALA A 58 10.80 -4.64 4.19
C ALA A 58 9.86 -3.44 4.03
N VAL A 59 9.79 -2.86 2.82
CA VAL A 59 8.90 -1.71 2.55
C VAL A 59 7.44 -2.09 2.73
N GLU A 60 6.99 -3.23 2.22
CA GLU A 60 5.61 -3.69 2.41
C GLU A 60 5.29 -3.95 3.89
N ALA A 61 6.20 -4.55 4.66
CA ALA A 61 5.99 -4.78 6.09
C ALA A 61 5.85 -3.45 6.85
N ILE A 62 6.76 -2.51 6.60
CA ILE A 62 6.76 -1.19 7.23
C ILE A 62 5.51 -0.40 6.82
N ALA A 63 5.21 -0.34 5.53
CA ALA A 63 4.04 0.35 5.01
C ALA A 63 2.75 -0.24 5.57
N GLY A 64 2.63 -1.57 5.61
CA GLY A 64 1.49 -2.26 6.19
C GLY A 64 1.26 -1.89 7.66
N ALA A 65 2.33 -1.90 8.46
CA ALA A 65 2.26 -1.50 9.87
C ALA A 65 1.86 -0.02 10.03
N LEU A 66 2.49 0.89 9.28
CA LEU A 66 2.19 2.33 9.35
C LEU A 66 0.76 2.65 8.90
N LEU A 67 0.24 1.95 7.89
CA LEU A 67 -1.16 2.08 7.46
C LEU A 67 -2.12 1.61 8.55
N VAL A 68 -1.89 0.43 9.14
CA VAL A 68 -2.74 -0.07 10.24
C VAL A 68 -2.77 0.93 11.41
N LEU A 69 -1.61 1.41 11.83
CA LEU A 69 -1.47 2.38 12.91
C LEU A 69 -1.92 3.79 12.53
N GLY A 70 -2.14 4.08 11.25
CA GLY A 70 -2.49 5.41 10.75
C GLY A 70 -1.40 6.44 11.04
N VAL A 71 -0.15 6.09 10.72
CA VAL A 71 1.01 7.00 10.81
C VAL A 71 1.34 7.50 9.42
N GLN A 72 1.13 8.80 9.18
CA GLN A 72 1.36 9.46 7.89
C GLN A 72 0.71 8.68 6.71
N ALA A 73 -0.51 8.17 6.92
CA ALA A 73 -1.11 7.14 6.08
C ALA A 73 -1.34 7.61 4.63
N ARG A 74 -1.62 8.91 4.42
CA ARG A 74 -1.65 9.52 3.09
C ARG A 74 -0.36 9.25 2.32
N TRP A 75 0.75 9.64 2.91
CA TRP A 75 2.05 9.60 2.28
C TRP A 75 2.56 8.17 2.14
N VAL A 76 2.32 7.33 3.16
CA VAL A 76 2.63 5.90 3.10
C VAL A 76 1.85 5.22 1.97
N ALA A 77 0.54 5.43 1.85
CA ALA A 77 -0.26 4.85 0.77
C ALA A 77 0.27 5.30 -0.61
N SER A 78 0.51 6.60 -0.80
CA SER A 78 1.07 7.12 -2.05
C SER A 78 2.45 6.54 -2.38
N ALA A 79 3.32 6.36 -1.39
CA ALA A 79 4.65 5.79 -1.59
C ALA A 79 4.63 4.30 -2.00
N THR A 80 3.54 3.58 -1.70
CA THR A 80 3.41 2.17 -2.12
C THR A 80 2.93 1.99 -3.56
N VAL A 81 2.42 3.05 -4.21
CA VAL A 81 1.88 2.97 -5.58
C VAL A 81 2.89 2.41 -6.59
N PRO A 82 4.17 2.83 -6.62
CA PRO A 82 5.15 2.24 -7.55
C PRO A 82 5.38 0.74 -7.34
N ILE A 83 5.30 0.25 -6.09
CA ILE A 83 5.47 -1.17 -5.78
C ILE A 83 4.28 -1.96 -6.32
N LEU A 84 3.05 -1.50 -6.06
CA LEU A 84 1.84 -2.17 -6.53
C LEU A 84 1.72 -2.10 -8.05
N ALA A 85 2.08 -0.98 -8.67
CA ALA A 85 2.14 -0.86 -10.13
C ALA A 85 3.20 -1.78 -10.74
N GLY A 86 4.36 -1.94 -10.07
CA GLY A 86 5.37 -2.92 -10.44
C GLY A 86 4.86 -4.36 -10.37
N ALA A 87 4.06 -4.68 -9.34
CA ALA A 87 3.39 -5.98 -9.25
C ALA A 87 2.35 -6.16 -10.38
N THR A 88 1.55 -5.14 -10.69
CA THR A 88 0.64 -5.17 -11.85
C THR A 88 1.38 -5.49 -13.15
N TRP A 89 2.51 -4.83 -13.38
CA TRP A 89 3.36 -5.11 -14.54
C TRP A 89 3.91 -6.53 -14.53
N ALA A 90 4.43 -7.00 -13.39
CA ALA A 90 4.99 -8.35 -13.25
C ALA A 90 3.96 -9.46 -13.58
N HIS A 91 2.67 -9.21 -13.34
CA HIS A 91 1.57 -10.15 -13.61
C HIS A 91 0.85 -9.89 -14.95
N SER A 92 1.23 -8.85 -15.72
CA SER A 92 0.49 -8.41 -16.91
C SER A 92 0.42 -9.45 -18.03
N GLY A 93 1.44 -10.31 -18.14
CA GLY A 93 1.49 -11.40 -19.12
C GLY A 93 0.59 -12.60 -18.81
N ASN A 94 0.05 -12.70 -17.59
CA ASN A 94 -0.67 -13.88 -17.12
C ASN A 94 -2.20 -13.79 -17.34
N GLY A 95 -2.69 -12.73 -17.98
CA GLY A 95 -4.12 -12.45 -18.17
C GLY A 95 -4.75 -11.73 -16.97
N TRP A 96 -6.06 -11.53 -17.02
CA TRP A 96 -6.79 -10.69 -16.05
C TRP A 96 -6.89 -11.34 -14.67
N MET A 97 -7.42 -12.56 -14.57
CA MET A 97 -7.83 -13.16 -13.29
C MET A 97 -6.63 -13.56 -12.40
N PHE A 98 -6.60 -13.13 -11.14
CA PHE A 98 -5.53 -13.44 -10.19
C PHE A 98 -5.45 -14.94 -9.84
N GLY A 99 -6.54 -15.68 -10.05
CA GLY A 99 -6.60 -17.13 -9.84
C GLY A 99 -5.94 -17.99 -10.92
N TYR A 100 -5.42 -17.39 -12.00
CA TYR A 100 -4.70 -18.12 -13.05
C TYR A 100 -3.33 -18.61 -12.58
N GLU A 101 -2.72 -19.50 -13.38
CA GLU A 101 -1.33 -19.91 -13.18
C GLU A 101 -0.42 -18.67 -13.14
N ASN A 102 0.48 -18.60 -12.15
CA ASN A 102 1.33 -17.45 -11.84
C ASN A 102 0.61 -16.15 -11.44
N GLY A 103 -0.73 -16.16 -11.38
CA GLY A 103 -1.59 -15.03 -11.00
C GLY A 103 -1.69 -13.95 -12.07
N GLY A 104 -2.91 -13.59 -12.47
CA GLY A 104 -3.21 -12.46 -13.35
C GLY A 104 -3.08 -11.08 -12.67
N TRP A 105 -3.27 -10.01 -13.45
CA TRP A 105 -2.96 -8.66 -12.99
C TRP A 105 -4.11 -7.89 -12.30
N GLU A 106 -5.33 -8.43 -12.27
CA GLU A 106 -6.52 -7.73 -11.74
C GLU A 106 -6.31 -7.24 -10.30
N TYR A 107 -5.74 -8.11 -9.45
CA TYR A 107 -5.66 -7.87 -8.02
C TYR A 107 -4.59 -6.83 -7.66
N PRO A 108 -3.33 -6.91 -8.16
CA PRO A 108 -2.37 -5.84 -7.93
C PRO A 108 -2.81 -4.51 -8.57
N ALA A 109 -3.51 -4.52 -9.72
CA ALA A 109 -4.06 -3.30 -10.29
C ALA A 109 -5.15 -2.68 -9.40
N TYR A 110 -6.03 -3.52 -8.85
CA TYR A 110 -7.06 -3.09 -7.91
C TYR A 110 -6.43 -2.48 -6.64
N LEU A 111 -5.42 -3.13 -6.07
CA LEU A 111 -4.68 -2.60 -4.92
C LEU A 111 -3.99 -1.28 -5.25
N THR A 112 -3.41 -1.14 -6.46
CA THR A 112 -2.78 0.11 -6.91
C THR A 112 -3.79 1.25 -6.88
N LEU A 113 -4.99 1.04 -7.44
CA LEU A 113 -6.06 2.03 -7.42
C LEU A 113 -6.49 2.37 -5.98
N LEU A 114 -6.65 1.37 -5.11
CA LEU A 114 -7.01 1.60 -3.71
C LEU A 114 -5.94 2.39 -2.94
N ALA A 115 -4.66 2.16 -3.19
CA ALA A 115 -3.57 2.94 -2.59
C ALA A 115 -3.59 4.40 -3.05
N ILE A 116 -3.88 4.65 -4.34
CA ILE A 116 -4.10 6.01 -4.88
C ILE A 116 -5.28 6.66 -4.16
N VAL A 117 -6.42 5.97 -4.07
CA VAL A 117 -7.63 6.46 -3.41
C VAL A 117 -7.36 6.78 -1.94
N GLN A 118 -6.67 5.92 -1.20
CA GLN A 118 -6.29 6.17 0.18
C GLN A 118 -5.41 7.43 0.31
N GLY A 119 -4.42 7.59 -0.57
CA GLY A 119 -3.58 8.79 -0.62
C GLY A 119 -4.39 10.06 -0.86
N LEU A 120 -5.36 10.02 -1.77
CA LEU A 120 -6.23 11.17 -2.06
C LEU A 120 -7.16 11.52 -0.89
N LEU A 121 -7.74 10.51 -0.24
CA LEU A 121 -8.69 10.68 0.86
C LEU A 121 -8.01 11.06 2.19
N GLY A 122 -6.75 10.66 2.41
CA GLY A 122 -5.99 10.96 3.62
C GLY A 122 -6.08 9.86 4.68
N ASP A 123 -6.01 10.22 5.96
CA ASP A 123 -5.79 9.23 7.03
C ASP A 123 -7.05 8.55 7.55
N GLY A 124 -8.21 9.21 7.46
CA GLY A 124 -9.43 8.74 8.08
C GLY A 124 -9.37 8.75 9.61
N ARG A 125 -10.34 8.07 10.25
CA ARG A 125 -10.46 8.03 11.71
C ARG A 125 -9.34 7.22 12.38
N PHE A 126 -9.11 7.45 13.67
CA PHE A 126 -8.21 6.66 14.52
C PHE A 126 -6.76 6.57 14.00
N ALA A 127 -6.26 7.60 13.35
CA ALA A 127 -4.84 7.71 13.00
C ALA A 127 -4.02 8.10 14.23
N LEU A 128 -2.97 7.36 14.55
CA LEU A 128 -2.07 7.69 15.68
C LEU A 128 -1.19 8.91 15.37
N SER A 129 -0.83 9.10 14.11
CA SER A 129 -0.10 10.29 13.64
C SER A 129 -0.67 10.70 12.28
N PRO A 130 -1.68 11.59 12.26
CA PRO A 130 -2.26 12.09 11.02
C PRO A 130 -1.21 12.72 10.09
N SER A 131 -1.46 12.62 8.79
CA SER A 131 -0.60 13.17 7.77
C SER A 131 -0.63 14.68 7.78
N PHE A 132 0.52 15.30 7.55
CA PHE A 132 0.57 16.74 7.28
C PHE A 132 -0.21 17.02 5.98
N ALA A 133 -1.20 17.91 6.04
CA ALA A 133 -1.96 18.30 4.87
C ALA A 133 -1.04 19.10 3.91
N PRO A 134 -1.01 18.79 2.60
CA PRO A 134 -0.45 19.71 1.62
C PRO A 134 -1.35 20.96 1.58
N GLY A 135 -0.93 22.00 2.31
CA GLY A 135 -1.60 23.31 2.34
C GLY A 135 -2.40 23.58 3.61
N ASN A 136 -1.69 23.92 4.68
CA ASN A 136 -2.11 24.95 5.63
C ASN A 136 -0.84 25.68 6.09
N VAL A 137 -0.19 26.37 5.15
CA VAL A 137 0.60 27.55 5.53
C VAL A 137 -0.44 28.54 6.01
N GLN A 138 -0.67 28.55 7.31
CA GLN A 138 -1.41 29.60 7.96
C GLN A 138 -0.65 30.88 7.59
N MET A 139 -1.28 31.76 6.80
CA MET A 139 -0.79 33.11 6.53
C MET A 139 -0.82 33.86 7.86
N ALA A 140 0.14 33.57 8.72
CA ALA A 140 0.39 34.26 9.96
C ALA A 140 1.15 35.53 9.59
N GLY A 141 0.42 36.62 9.40
CA GLY A 141 1.01 37.95 9.33
C GLY A 141 0.40 38.86 8.29
N GLU A 142 -0.84 39.28 8.50
CA GLU A 142 -1.31 40.59 8.04
C GLU A 142 -2.24 41.17 9.13
N THR A 143 -1.61 41.64 10.21
CA THR A 143 -2.18 42.68 11.07
C THR A 143 -1.06 43.65 11.40
N THR A 144 -0.92 44.70 10.59
CA THR A 144 -0.68 46.10 10.99
C THR A 144 -0.80 46.98 9.76
#